data_AF-A0A2M7IV70-F1
#
_entry.id   AF-A0A2M7IV70-F1
#
_cell.length_a   1.000
_cell.length_b   1.000
_cell.length_c   1.000
_cell.angle_alpha   90.00
_cell.angle_beta   90.00
_cell.angle_gamma   90.00
#
_symmetry.space_group_name_H-M   'P 1'
#
loop_
_entity.id
_entity.type
_entity.pdbx_description
1 polymer ?
#
loop_
_entity_poly.entity_id
_entity_poly.type
_entity_poly.pdbx_seq_one_letter_code
_entity_poly.pdbx_strand_id
1 'polypeptide(L)' 'MRKRKSLIITNRFKNFSPEKKLDLSMQLYFSAKELKRAALKQFHPDWNDSKINEEVRKVFLNART' A
#
# COMPACT_ATOMS: atom_id res chain seq x y z
N MET A 1 5.46 12.84 -36.84
CA MET A 1 6.37 12.79 -35.67
C MET A 1 5.62 13.16 -34.40
N ARG A 2 5.42 12.22 -33.46
CA ARG A 2 5.55 12.38 -31.97
C ARG A 2 5.19 11.04 -31.29
N LYS A 3 6.12 10.07 -31.33
CA LYS A 3 6.05 8.89 -30.46
C LYS A 3 6.26 9.36 -29.02
N ARG A 4 5.24 9.35 -28.15
CA ARG A 4 5.40 9.47 -26.68
C ARG A 4 4.08 9.21 -25.93
N LYS A 5 3.40 8.10 -26.18
CA LYS A 5 2.40 7.55 -25.24
C LYS A 5 2.98 6.31 -24.58
N SER A 6 3.38 6.51 -23.34
CA SER A 6 3.63 5.52 -22.28
C SER A 6 4.22 4.18 -22.73
N LEU A 7 5.56 4.10 -22.76
CA LEU A 7 6.19 2.87 -22.31
C LEU A 7 5.80 2.72 -20.83
N ILE A 8 4.79 1.91 -20.54
CA ILE A 8 4.75 1.24 -19.24
C ILE A 8 6.04 0.44 -19.23
N ILE A 9 7.04 0.93 -18.49
CA ILE A 9 8.35 0.31 -18.43
C ILE A 9 8.18 -1.02 -17.68
N THR A 10 7.86 -2.07 -18.42
CA THR A 10 7.92 -3.46 -17.96
C THR A 10 9.34 -3.65 -17.40
N ASN A 11 9.47 -3.96 -16.10
CA ASN A 11 10.72 -4.02 -15.32
C ASN A 11 11.25 -2.73 -14.65
N ARG A 12 10.46 -1.67 -14.46
CA ARG A 12 10.93 -0.47 -13.70
C ARG A 12 11.62 -0.83 -12.36
N PHE A 13 11.10 -1.81 -11.65
CA PHE A 13 11.65 -2.24 -10.37
C PHE A 13 12.87 -3.16 -10.48
N LYS A 14 13.12 -3.85 -11.61
CA LYS A 14 14.26 -4.78 -11.70
C LYS A 14 15.60 -4.04 -11.61
N ASN A 15 15.65 -2.82 -12.14
CA ASN A 15 16.85 -1.98 -12.15
C ASN A 15 17.07 -1.18 -10.85
N PHE A 16 16.16 -1.29 -9.86
CA PHE A 16 16.37 -0.64 -8.58
C PHE A 16 17.38 -1.41 -7.73
N SER A 17 18.23 -0.65 -7.03
CA SER A 17 19.06 -1.21 -5.98
C SER A 17 18.20 -1.85 -4.89
N PRO A 18 18.73 -2.82 -4.12
CA PRO A 18 18.01 -3.43 -3.01
C PRO A 18 17.46 -2.39 -2.01
N GLU A 19 18.23 -1.35 -1.71
CA GLU A 19 17.84 -0.28 -0.79
C GLU A 19 16.64 0.49 -1.34
N LYS A 20 16.64 0.80 -2.65
CA LYS A 20 15.52 1.51 -3.26
C LYS A 20 14.25 0.67 -3.33
N LYS A 21 14.38 -0.66 -3.51
CA LYS A 21 13.25 -1.58 -3.43
C LYS A 21 12.66 -1.61 -2.02
N LEU A 22 13.51 -1.65 -1.00
CA LEU A 22 13.08 -1.62 0.39
C LEU A 22 12.39 -0.30 0.75
N ASP A 23 12.96 0.83 0.38
CA ASP A 23 12.35 2.15 0.58
C ASP A 23 10.93 2.21 -0.02
N LEU A 24 10.78 1.77 -1.28
CA LEU A 24 9.49 1.77 -1.95
C LEU A 24 8.49 0.76 -1.36
N SER A 25 8.95 -0.43 -0.94
CA SER A 25 8.06 -1.40 -0.31
C SER A 25 7.54 -0.88 1.03
N MET A 26 8.37 -0.18 1.81
CA MET A 26 7.97 0.46 3.06
C MET A 26 6.97 1.60 2.82
N GLN A 27 7.22 2.47 1.83
CA GLN A 27 6.28 3.53 1.46
C GLN A 27 4.92 2.96 1.03
N LEU A 28 4.93 1.87 0.25
CA LEU A 28 3.72 1.18 -0.17
C LEU A 28 2.99 0.55 1.03
N TYR A 29 3.73 -0.09 1.93
CA TYR A 29 3.19 -0.69 3.15
C TYR A 29 2.43 0.34 4.01
N PHE A 30 3.05 1.50 4.28
CA PHE A 30 2.39 2.56 5.06
C PHE A 30 1.17 3.13 4.33
N SER A 31 1.30 3.42 3.03
CA SER A 31 0.20 3.95 2.23
C SER A 31 -0.99 2.99 2.21
N ALA A 32 -0.74 1.69 2.07
CA ALA A 32 -1.78 0.68 2.10
C ALA A 32 -2.50 0.59 3.46
N LYS A 33 -1.77 0.77 4.58
CA LYS A 33 -2.37 0.82 5.92
C LYS A 33 -3.28 2.02 6.10
N GLU A 34 -2.89 3.19 5.63
CA GLU A 34 -3.73 4.40 5.70
C GLU A 34 -5.01 4.23 4.88
N LEU A 35 -4.90 3.67 3.67
CA LEU A 35 -6.08 3.37 2.84
C LEU A 35 -7.01 2.36 3.53
N LYS A 36 -6.48 1.32 4.16
CA LYS A 36 -7.29 0.36 4.92
C LYS A 36 -7.94 0.98 6.15
N ARG A 37 -7.22 1.84 6.86
CA ARG A 37 -7.77 2.60 7.98
C ARG A 37 -8.96 3.47 7.54
N ALA A 38 -8.79 4.24 6.47
CA ALA A 38 -9.84 5.10 5.94
C ALA A 38 -11.07 4.29 5.50
N ALA A 39 -10.85 3.17 4.80
CA ALA A 39 -11.93 2.27 4.41
C ALA A 39 -12.69 1.71 5.63
N LEU A 40 -11.98 1.25 6.67
CA LEU A 40 -12.63 0.75 7.88
C LEU A 40 -13.42 1.84 8.61
N LYS A 41 -12.90 3.07 8.68
CA LYS A 41 -13.66 4.21 9.24
C LYS A 41 -14.93 4.51 8.45
N GLN A 42 -14.88 4.39 7.13
CA GLN A 42 -16.04 4.60 6.27
C GLN A 42 -17.10 3.51 6.44
N PHE A 43 -16.70 2.24 6.55
CA PHE A 43 -17.63 1.12 6.68
C PHE A 43 -18.12 0.87 8.12
N HIS A 44 -17.36 1.31 9.12
CA HIS A 44 -17.65 1.13 10.54
C HIS A 44 -17.57 2.46 11.30
N PRO A 45 -18.53 3.39 11.09
CA PRO A 45 -18.50 4.72 11.71
C PRO A 45 -18.69 4.70 13.24
N ASP A 46 -19.20 3.60 13.78
CA ASP A 46 -19.39 3.33 15.21
C ASP A 46 -18.11 2.87 15.92
N TRP A 47 -17.08 2.45 15.18
CA TRP A 47 -15.84 1.97 15.78
C TRP A 47 -14.95 3.12 16.22
N ASN A 48 -14.40 3.00 17.43
CA ASN A 48 -13.36 3.90 17.90
C ASN A 48 -12.01 3.62 17.21
N ASP A 49 -11.09 4.58 17.31
CA ASP A 49 -9.77 4.49 16.66
C ASP A 49 -8.94 3.28 17.12
N SER A 50 -9.10 2.84 18.37
CA SER A 50 -8.38 1.66 18.90
C SER A 50 -8.81 0.40 18.16
N LYS A 51 -10.13 0.19 18.00
CA LYS A 51 -10.69 -0.94 17.28
C LYS A 51 -10.29 -0.91 15.81
N ILE A 52 -10.34 0.25 15.16
CA ILE A 52 -9.89 0.42 13.77
C ILE A 52 -8.43 0.01 13.63
N ASN A 53 -7.54 0.47 14.52
CA ASN A 53 -6.11 0.13 14.46
C ASN A 53 -5.84 -1.36 14.67
N GLU A 54 -6.59 -2.00 15.57
CA GLU A 54 -6.53 -3.44 15.81
C GLU A 54 -6.91 -4.23 14.54
N GLU A 55 -7.99 -3.84 13.86
CA GLU A 55 -8.45 -4.51 12.65
C GLU A 55 -7.53 -4.27 11.45
N VAL A 56 -6.96 -3.05 11.29
CA VAL A 56 -5.90 -2.82 10.30
C VAL A 56 -4.72 -3.76 10.56
N ARG A 57 -4.29 -3.92 11.83
CA ARG A 57 -3.21 -4.85 12.18
C ARG A 57 -3.58 -6.29 11.80
N LYS A 58 -4.80 -6.75 12.10
CA LYS A 58 -5.27 -8.11 11.75
C LYS A 58 -5.28 -8.36 10.25
N VAL A 59 -5.76 -7.40 9.45
CA VAL A 59 -5.77 -7.50 7.98
C VAL A 59 -4.37 -7.73 7.44
N PHE A 60 -3.37 -6.97 7.90
CA PHE A 60 -1.99 -7.13 7.43
C PHE A 60 -1.26 -8.34 8.02
N LEU A 61 -1.64 -8.80 9.21
CA LEU A 61 -1.07 -10.01 9.82
C LEU A 61 -1.59 -11.29 9.15
N ASN A 62 -2.88 -11.31 8.80
CA ASN A 62 -3.57 -12.48 8.26
C ASN A 62 -3.67 -12.47 6.73
N ALA A 63 -3.20 -11.41 6.06
CA ALA A 63 -3.11 -11.37 4.61
C ALA A 63 -2.20 -12.52 4.14
N ARG A 64 -2.81 -13.51 3.49
CA ARG A 64 -2.09 -14.60 2.82
C ARG A 64 -1.92 -14.23 1.34
N THR A 65 -0.80 -14.65 0.77
CA THR A 65 -0.50 -14.58 -0.67
C THR A 65 -1.19 -15.67 -1.46
#